data_AF-A0A7W0JQY1-F1
#
_entry.id   AF-A0A7W0JQY1-F1
#
_cell.length_a   1.000
_cell.length_b   1.000
_cell.length_c   1.000
_cell.angle_alpha   90.00
_cell.angle_beta   90.00
_cell.angle_gamma   90.00
#
_symmetry.space_group_name_H-M   'P 1'
#
loop_
_entity.id
_entity.type
_entity.pdbx_description
1 polymer ?
#
loop_
_entity_poly.entity_id
_entity_poly.type
_entity_poly.pdbx_seq_one_letter_code
_entity_poly.pdbx_strand_id
1 'polypeptide(L)'
;AVTTLFWGAGATLQFIVLKWAETVLGLDLARAAILQAVVAVGITIGAVYAAATVSLKKALDVLPVGIAMGLIVAGAAFYSPGMAPEGGLRFGTINASYFLLIACGILVLIGMLAGYFVVPMNALLQHRGYVLLSAGHSIAVQNFNENLSILVMLGLYAILVWLDLRLQTTMLLFGVFVAVTMLLVLLRHRFNQRQFDSVALIGEVSH
;
A
#
# COMPACT_ATOMS: atom_id res chain seq x y z
N ALA A 1 11.83 4.12 -8.03
CA ALA A 1 10.77 5.15 -7.95
C ALA A 1 9.46 4.57 -7.43
N VAL A 2 8.81 3.67 -8.16
CA VAL A 2 7.47 3.15 -7.79
C VAL A 2 7.48 2.32 -6.50
N THR A 3 8.34 1.33 -6.35
CA THR A 3 8.42 0.56 -5.08
C THR A 3 8.96 1.40 -3.93
N THR A 4 9.90 2.30 -4.23
CA THR A 4 10.49 3.23 -3.25
C THR A 4 9.39 4.04 -2.56
N LEU A 5 8.53 4.68 -3.36
CA LEU A 5 7.35 5.39 -2.89
C LEU A 5 6.40 4.47 -2.11
N PHE A 6 6.21 3.24 -2.60
CA PHE A 6 5.30 2.29 -1.97
C PHE A 6 5.77 1.82 -0.59
N TRP A 7 7.07 1.60 -0.39
CA TRP A 7 7.62 1.29 0.94
C TRP A 7 7.43 2.44 1.91
N GLY A 8 7.68 3.67 1.46
CA GLY A 8 7.42 4.86 2.28
C GLY A 8 5.94 5.05 2.62
N ALA A 9 5.06 4.85 1.63
CA ALA A 9 3.61 4.87 1.83
C ALA A 9 3.15 3.75 2.78
N GLY A 10 3.65 2.53 2.61
CA GLY A 10 3.30 1.38 3.46
C GLY A 10 3.68 1.59 4.92
N ALA A 11 4.91 2.06 5.18
CA ALA A 11 5.34 2.39 6.55
C ALA A 11 4.46 3.48 7.16
N THR A 12 4.18 4.54 6.41
CA THR A 12 3.33 5.65 6.88
C THR A 12 1.90 5.21 7.15
N LEU A 13 1.36 4.35 6.29
CA LEU A 13 0.01 3.80 6.41
C LEU A 13 -0.16 2.98 7.71
N GLN A 14 0.88 2.28 8.17
CA GLN A 14 0.82 1.57 9.46
C GLN A 14 0.53 2.53 10.63
N PHE A 15 1.21 3.67 10.69
CA PHE A 15 0.97 4.68 11.73
C PHE A 15 -0.41 5.34 11.58
N ILE A 16 -0.83 5.63 10.34
CA ILE A 16 -2.16 6.17 10.06
C ILE A 16 -3.26 5.20 10.52
N VAL A 17 -3.14 3.91 10.18
CA VAL A 17 -4.11 2.87 10.58
C VAL A 17 -4.18 2.72 12.10
N LEU A 18 -3.03 2.76 12.77
CA LEU A 18 -2.98 2.72 14.23
C LEU A 18 -3.75 3.90 14.85
N LYS A 19 -3.48 5.13 14.38
CA LYS A 19 -4.17 6.33 14.88
C LYS A 19 -5.66 6.33 14.51
N TRP A 20 -5.99 5.81 13.34
CA TRP A 20 -7.37 5.66 12.89
C TRP A 20 -8.15 4.67 13.72
N ALA A 21 -7.56 3.52 14.06
CA ALA A 21 -8.19 2.54 14.93
C ALA A 21 -8.49 3.12 16.33
N GLU A 22 -7.54 3.87 16.88
CA GLU A 22 -7.73 4.58 18.16
C GLU A 22 -8.88 5.59 18.07
N THR A 23 -8.86 6.45 17.04
CA THR A 23 -9.76 7.61 16.94
C THR A 23 -11.19 7.22 16.49
N VAL A 24 -11.31 6.28 15.55
CA VAL A 24 -12.58 5.93 14.90
C VAL A 24 -13.24 4.73 15.57
N LEU A 25 -12.46 3.72 15.97
CA LEU A 25 -13.00 2.51 16.61
C LEU A 25 -12.97 2.59 18.14
N GLY A 26 -12.35 3.63 18.72
CA GLY A 26 -12.22 3.79 20.17
C GLY A 26 -11.37 2.68 20.81
N LEU A 27 -10.48 2.06 20.03
CA LEU A 27 -9.63 0.96 20.48
C LEU A 27 -8.44 1.49 21.26
N ASP A 28 -8.03 0.77 22.29
CA ASP A 28 -6.74 1.00 22.92
C ASP A 28 -5.59 0.62 21.97
N LEU A 29 -4.37 1.07 22.28
CA LEU A 29 -3.20 0.84 21.44
C LEU A 29 -2.96 -0.66 21.18
N ALA A 30 -3.20 -1.51 22.19
CA ALA A 30 -3.02 -2.94 22.09
C ALA A 30 -3.98 -3.58 21.06
N ARG A 31 -5.27 -3.23 21.10
CA ARG A 31 -6.25 -3.72 20.12
C ARG A 31 -6.07 -3.08 18.74
N ALA A 32 -5.67 -1.81 18.69
CA ALA A 32 -5.30 -1.15 17.43
C ALA A 32 -4.12 -1.87 16.75
N ALA A 33 -3.14 -2.36 17.51
CA ALA A 33 -2.02 -3.15 16.99
C ALA A 33 -2.50 -4.49 16.38
N ILE A 34 -3.55 -5.11 16.91
CA ILE A 34 -4.14 -6.33 16.32
C ILE A 34 -4.66 -6.06 14.90
N LEU A 35 -5.14 -4.85 14.61
CA LEU A 35 -5.59 -4.50 13.25
C LEU A 35 -4.44 -4.48 12.23
N GLN A 36 -3.19 -4.32 12.65
CA GLN A 36 -2.03 -4.50 11.76
C GLN A 36 -1.92 -5.96 11.29
N ALA A 37 -2.27 -6.92 12.15
CA ALA A 37 -2.33 -8.33 11.74
C ALA A 37 -3.45 -8.57 10.73
N VAL A 38 -4.58 -7.87 10.85
CA VAL A 38 -5.69 -7.93 9.87
C VAL A 38 -5.24 -7.41 8.50
N VAL A 39 -4.52 -6.29 8.46
CA VAL A 39 -3.90 -5.77 7.23
C VAL A 39 -2.90 -6.79 6.67
N ALA A 40 -2.07 -7.40 7.52
CA ALA A 40 -1.09 -8.40 7.12
C ALA A 40 -1.72 -9.63 6.46
N VAL A 41 -2.87 -10.11 6.97
CA VAL A 41 -3.64 -11.18 6.32
C VAL A 41 -4.04 -10.77 4.90
N GLY A 42 -4.54 -9.53 4.73
CA GLY A 42 -4.80 -8.97 3.40
C GLY A 42 -3.57 -8.99 2.51
N ILE A 43 -2.43 -8.49 3.00
CA ILE A 43 -1.15 -8.47 2.27
C ILE A 43 -0.76 -9.87 1.81
N THR A 44 -0.86 -10.87 2.68
CA THR A 44 -0.54 -12.26 2.34
C THR A 44 -1.43 -12.77 1.21
N ILE A 45 -2.75 -12.54 1.29
CA ILE A 45 -3.70 -12.98 0.25
C ILE A 45 -3.36 -12.31 -1.09
N GLY A 46 -3.16 -10.99 -1.08
CA GLY A 46 -2.82 -10.22 -2.27
C GLY A 46 -1.49 -10.65 -2.89
N ALA A 47 -0.48 -10.87 -2.06
CA ALA A 47 0.86 -11.32 -2.46
C ALA A 47 0.82 -12.70 -3.12
N VAL A 48 0.14 -13.67 -2.50
CA VAL A 48 -0.01 -15.03 -3.05
C VAL A 48 -0.77 -14.98 -4.38
N TYR A 49 -1.85 -14.20 -4.44
CA TYR A 49 -2.63 -14.05 -5.66
C TYR A 49 -1.82 -13.41 -6.80
N ALA A 50 -1.04 -12.36 -6.52
CA ALA A 50 -0.15 -11.76 -7.51
C ALA A 50 0.95 -12.72 -7.96
N ALA A 51 1.58 -13.45 -7.05
CA ALA A 51 2.61 -14.42 -7.39
C ALA A 51 2.08 -15.53 -8.32
N ALA A 52 0.82 -15.93 -8.16
CA ALA A 52 0.19 -16.93 -9.01
C ALA A 52 -0.29 -16.39 -10.37
N THR A 53 -0.57 -15.08 -10.49
CA THR A 53 -1.27 -14.52 -11.68
C THR A 53 -0.45 -13.53 -12.50
N VAL A 54 0.55 -12.87 -11.91
CA VAL A 54 1.30 -11.78 -12.54
C VAL A 54 2.72 -12.25 -12.86
N SER A 55 3.02 -12.36 -14.16
CA SER A 55 4.38 -12.60 -14.63
C SER A 55 5.22 -11.32 -14.61
N LEU A 56 6.55 -11.46 -14.57
CA LEU A 56 7.49 -10.33 -14.56
C LEU A 56 7.29 -9.36 -15.74
N LYS A 57 6.96 -9.89 -16.93
CA LYS A 57 6.68 -9.10 -18.14
C LYS A 57 5.44 -8.22 -17.99
N LYS A 58 4.47 -8.66 -17.18
CA LYS A 58 3.20 -7.97 -16.89
C LYS A 58 3.24 -7.19 -15.58
N ALA A 59 4.39 -7.11 -14.90
CA ALA A 59 4.47 -6.47 -13.60
C ALA A 59 3.91 -5.03 -13.64
N LEU A 60 4.20 -4.27 -14.70
CA LEU A 60 3.74 -2.88 -14.83
C LEU A 60 2.22 -2.74 -15.05
N ASP A 61 1.51 -3.83 -15.37
CA ASP A 61 0.05 -3.83 -15.49
C ASP A 61 -0.64 -3.68 -14.13
N VAL A 62 0.07 -3.88 -13.02
CA VAL A 62 -0.46 -3.70 -11.66
C VAL A 62 -0.47 -2.25 -11.19
N LEU A 63 0.09 -1.31 -11.97
CA LEU A 63 0.11 0.12 -11.63
C LEU A 63 -1.27 0.72 -11.26
N PRO A 64 -2.39 0.38 -11.95
CA PRO A 64 -3.72 0.86 -11.57
C PRO A 64 -4.17 0.41 -10.18
N VAL A 65 -3.65 -0.71 -9.66
CA VAL A 65 -3.97 -1.21 -8.31
C VAL A 65 -3.49 -0.23 -7.24
N GLY A 66 -2.33 0.39 -7.45
CA GLY A 66 -1.83 1.44 -6.54
C GLY A 66 -2.73 2.68 -6.52
N ILE A 67 -3.36 3.03 -7.65
CA ILE A 67 -4.35 4.12 -7.72
C ILE A 67 -5.59 3.73 -6.91
N ALA A 68 -6.14 2.53 -7.14
CA ALA A 68 -7.31 2.02 -6.42
C ALA A 68 -7.06 1.97 -4.90
N MET A 69 -5.87 1.51 -4.48
CA MET A 69 -5.47 1.49 -3.08
C MET A 69 -5.47 2.91 -2.47
N GLY A 70 -4.89 3.90 -3.13
CA GLY A 70 -4.89 5.28 -2.66
C GLY A 70 -6.30 5.85 -2.51
N LEU A 71 -7.19 5.56 -3.46
CA LEU A 71 -8.59 5.97 -3.41
C LEU A 71 -9.37 5.28 -2.27
N ILE A 72 -9.10 4.01 -2.01
CA ILE A 72 -9.73 3.28 -0.89
C ILE A 72 -9.26 3.84 0.45
N VAL A 73 -7.97 4.16 0.60
CA VAL A 73 -7.44 4.82 1.80
C VAL A 73 -8.08 6.19 2.00
N ALA A 74 -8.21 6.99 0.94
CA ALA A 74 -8.93 8.26 0.98
C ALA A 74 -10.42 8.08 1.36
N GLY A 75 -11.08 7.04 0.84
CA GLY A 75 -12.46 6.70 1.17
C GLY A 75 -12.63 6.26 2.63
N ALA A 76 -11.68 5.49 3.16
CA ALA A 76 -11.67 5.05 4.55
C ALA A 76 -11.60 6.22 5.55
N ALA A 77 -11.13 7.40 5.13
CA ALA A 77 -11.15 8.61 5.93
C ALA A 77 -12.58 9.06 6.32
N PHE A 78 -13.58 8.68 5.53
CA PHE A 78 -14.99 9.02 5.77
C PHE A 78 -15.74 7.95 6.55
N TYR A 79 -15.08 6.82 6.86
CA TYR A 79 -15.69 5.75 7.63
C TYR A 79 -16.00 6.23 9.05
N SER A 80 -17.27 6.14 9.43
CA SER A 80 -17.78 6.66 10.71
C SER A 80 -18.82 5.72 11.33
N PRO A 81 -19.00 5.74 12.66
CA PRO A 81 -19.92 4.82 13.37
C PRO A 81 -21.34 4.76 12.80
N GLY A 82 -21.85 5.86 12.26
CA GLY A 82 -23.19 5.93 11.67
C GLY A 82 -23.37 5.22 10.32
N MET A 83 -22.30 4.68 9.72
CA MET A 83 -22.37 3.99 8.43
C MET A 83 -22.67 2.48 8.55
N ALA A 84 -22.46 1.89 9.73
CA ALA A 84 -22.66 0.47 9.95
C ALA A 84 -24.02 0.18 10.60
N PRO A 85 -24.70 -0.92 10.23
CA PRO A 85 -25.90 -1.36 10.93
C PRO A 85 -25.62 -1.59 12.41
N GLU A 86 -26.61 -1.28 13.26
CA GLU A 86 -26.55 -1.62 14.67
C GLU A 86 -26.54 -3.14 14.87
N GLY A 87 -25.74 -3.60 15.84
CA GLY A 87 -25.58 -5.02 16.16
C GLY A 87 -24.19 -5.56 15.84
N GLY A 88 -24.09 -6.89 15.84
CA GLY A 88 -22.83 -7.58 15.64
C GLY A 88 -22.97 -9.09 15.69
N LEU A 89 -21.87 -9.76 15.40
CA LEU A 89 -21.75 -11.20 15.51
C LEU A 89 -21.26 -11.57 16.91
N ARG A 90 -22.03 -12.43 17.58
CA ARG A 90 -21.67 -13.00 18.88
C ARG A 90 -21.44 -14.49 18.70
N PHE A 91 -20.18 -14.91 18.80
CA PHE A 91 -19.77 -16.31 18.73
C PHE A 91 -19.08 -16.69 20.04
N GLY A 92 -19.82 -17.32 20.95
CA GLY A 92 -19.34 -17.63 22.29
C GLY A 92 -18.92 -16.38 23.05
N THR A 93 -17.65 -16.30 23.44
CA THR A 93 -17.04 -15.15 24.14
C THR A 93 -16.67 -13.99 23.21
N ILE A 94 -16.65 -14.21 21.90
CA ILE A 94 -16.26 -13.19 20.92
C ILE A 94 -17.49 -12.36 20.55
N ASN A 95 -17.42 -11.05 20.81
CA ASN A 95 -18.42 -10.08 20.37
C ASN A 95 -17.76 -9.09 19.41
N ALA A 96 -18.16 -9.12 18.14
CA ALA A 96 -17.67 -8.23 17.10
C ALA A 96 -18.83 -7.42 16.51
N SER A 97 -18.79 -6.10 16.69
CA SER A 97 -19.78 -5.20 16.08
C SER A 97 -19.66 -5.22 14.55
N TYR A 98 -20.76 -4.99 13.83
CA TYR A 98 -20.70 -4.85 12.37
C TYR A 98 -19.77 -3.70 11.95
N PHE A 99 -19.72 -2.63 12.76
CA PHE A 99 -18.77 -1.54 12.58
C PHE A 99 -17.30 -2.00 12.61
N LEU A 100 -16.93 -2.88 13.54
CA LEU A 100 -15.56 -3.43 13.56
C LEU A 100 -15.31 -4.39 12.39
N LEU A 101 -16.30 -5.21 12.02
CA LEU A 101 -16.17 -6.18 10.93
C LEU A 101 -15.98 -5.48 9.56
N ILE A 102 -16.73 -4.42 9.30
CA ILE A 102 -16.58 -3.62 8.08
C ILE A 102 -15.21 -2.93 8.07
N ALA A 103 -14.76 -2.38 9.20
CA ALA A 103 -13.41 -1.83 9.34
C ALA A 103 -12.33 -2.86 9.02
N CYS A 104 -12.43 -4.06 9.58
CA CYS A 104 -11.54 -5.17 9.27
C CYS A 104 -11.59 -5.53 7.77
N GLY A 105 -12.78 -5.54 7.15
CA GLY A 105 -12.93 -5.77 5.71
C GLY A 105 -12.22 -4.73 4.86
N ILE A 106 -12.33 -3.44 5.19
CA ILE A 106 -11.61 -2.35 4.53
C ILE A 106 -10.10 -2.54 4.67
N LEU A 107 -9.62 -2.89 5.87
CA LEU A 107 -8.19 -3.10 6.14
C LEU A 107 -7.63 -4.33 5.40
N VAL A 108 -8.39 -5.43 5.34
CA VAL A 108 -8.04 -6.60 4.52
C VAL A 108 -7.97 -6.23 3.05
N LEU A 109 -8.92 -5.44 2.54
CA LEU A 109 -8.92 -4.99 1.14
C LEU A 109 -7.70 -4.11 0.83
N ILE A 110 -7.40 -3.13 1.69
CA ILE A 110 -6.21 -2.28 1.55
C ILE A 110 -4.94 -3.15 1.56
N GLY A 111 -4.83 -4.08 2.50
CA GLY A 111 -3.72 -5.03 2.58
C GLY A 111 -3.60 -5.88 1.33
N MET A 112 -4.71 -6.40 0.81
CA MET A 112 -4.75 -7.22 -0.39
C MET A 112 -4.25 -6.46 -1.63
N LEU A 113 -4.72 -5.23 -1.83
CA LEU A 113 -4.25 -4.39 -2.93
C LEU A 113 -2.77 -4.05 -2.78
N ALA A 114 -2.32 -3.81 -1.55
CA ALA A 114 -0.93 -3.54 -1.23
C ALA A 114 -0.02 -4.74 -1.55
N GLY A 115 -0.38 -5.93 -1.08
CA GLY A 115 0.35 -7.18 -1.35
C GLY A 115 0.37 -7.53 -2.84
N TYR A 116 -0.77 -7.38 -3.52
CA TYR A 116 -0.88 -7.64 -4.95
C TYR A 116 0.02 -6.72 -5.78
N PHE A 117 0.14 -5.47 -5.36
CA PHE A 117 0.98 -4.48 -6.02
C PHE A 117 2.47 -4.66 -5.74
N VAL A 118 2.86 -4.84 -4.48
CA VAL A 118 4.27 -4.74 -4.08
C VAL A 118 5.10 -5.92 -4.59
N VAL A 119 4.52 -7.11 -4.68
CA VAL A 119 5.26 -8.33 -5.04
C VAL A 119 5.79 -8.30 -6.48
N PRO A 120 4.95 -8.07 -7.52
CA PRO A 120 5.45 -7.98 -8.89
C PRO A 120 6.40 -6.79 -9.11
N MET A 121 6.15 -5.68 -8.40
CA MET A 121 6.97 -4.47 -8.51
C MET A 121 8.36 -4.66 -7.90
N ASN A 122 8.45 -5.30 -6.74
CA ASN A 122 9.73 -5.63 -6.12
C ASN A 122 10.52 -6.62 -6.99
N ALA A 123 9.86 -7.64 -7.54
CA ALA A 123 10.50 -8.59 -8.46
C ALA A 123 11.07 -7.90 -9.71
N LEU A 124 10.31 -6.97 -10.32
CA LEU A 124 10.76 -6.20 -11.49
C LEU A 124 12.01 -5.37 -11.20
N LEU A 125 12.08 -4.72 -10.04
CA LEU A 125 13.23 -3.90 -9.68
C LEU A 125 14.45 -4.72 -9.31
N GLN A 126 14.28 -5.84 -8.61
CA GLN A 126 15.38 -6.75 -8.32
C GLN A 126 15.99 -7.30 -9.62
N HIS A 127 15.15 -7.67 -10.59
CA HIS A 127 15.62 -8.11 -11.90
C HIS A 127 16.38 -7.00 -12.65
N ARG A 128 15.84 -5.78 -12.72
CA ARG A 128 16.52 -4.64 -13.37
C ARG A 128 17.83 -4.28 -12.68
N GLY A 129 17.84 -4.36 -11.36
CA GLY A 129 18.99 -4.08 -10.53
C GLY A 129 20.15 -5.05 -10.77
N TYR A 130 19.83 -6.35 -10.87
CA TYR A 130 20.81 -7.39 -11.20
C TYR A 130 21.39 -7.25 -12.61
N VAL A 131 20.58 -6.83 -13.59
CA VAL A 131 21.02 -6.67 -14.99
C VAL A 131 21.91 -5.43 -15.17
N LEU A 132 21.72 -4.37 -14.38
CA LEU A 132 22.42 -3.09 -14.55
C LEU A 132 23.61 -2.88 -13.61
N LEU A 133 23.67 -3.58 -12.48
CA LEU A 133 24.66 -3.39 -11.42
C LEU A 133 25.06 -4.75 -10.82
N SER A 134 26.27 -4.87 -10.27
CA SER A 134 26.62 -6.10 -9.53
C SER A 134 25.64 -6.31 -8.36
N ALA A 135 25.27 -7.56 -8.09
CA ALA A 135 24.17 -7.90 -7.19
C ALA A 135 24.22 -7.16 -5.83
N GLY A 136 25.41 -7.02 -5.23
CA GLY A 136 25.60 -6.29 -3.96
C GLY A 136 25.33 -4.78 -4.06
N HIS A 137 25.80 -4.11 -5.13
CA HIS A 137 25.56 -2.67 -5.32
C HIS A 137 24.08 -2.38 -5.57
N SER A 138 23.39 -3.23 -6.34
CA SER A 138 21.96 -3.06 -6.58
C SER A 138 21.13 -3.16 -5.30
N ILE A 139 21.43 -4.16 -4.45
CA ILE A 139 20.71 -4.35 -3.18
C ILE A 139 20.92 -3.14 -2.26
N ALA A 140 22.17 -2.65 -2.17
CA ALA A 140 22.48 -1.48 -1.34
C ALA A 140 21.74 -0.21 -1.78
N VAL A 141 21.72 0.07 -3.09
CA VAL A 141 21.01 1.24 -3.65
C VAL A 141 19.51 1.12 -3.47
N GLN A 142 18.94 -0.08 -3.65
CA GLN A 142 17.51 -0.31 -3.43
C GLN A 142 17.14 -0.05 -1.96
N ASN A 143 17.87 -0.68 -1.03
CA ASN A 143 17.61 -0.52 0.40
C ASN A 143 17.78 0.93 0.87
N PHE A 144 18.81 1.64 0.38
CA PHE A 144 19.00 3.06 0.69
C PHE A 144 17.81 3.91 0.20
N ASN A 145 17.37 3.72 -1.04
CA ASN A 145 16.24 4.46 -1.60
C ASN A 145 14.94 4.16 -0.85
N GLU A 146 14.66 2.88 -0.55
CA GLU A 146 13.47 2.47 0.21
C GLU A 146 13.47 3.09 1.62
N ASN A 147 14.57 3.03 2.36
CA ASN A 147 14.69 3.67 3.68
C ASN A 147 14.58 5.19 3.61
N LEU A 148 15.20 5.84 2.62
CA LEU A 148 15.06 7.28 2.41
C LEU A 148 13.60 7.67 2.17
N SER A 149 12.86 6.87 1.39
CA SER A 149 11.44 7.13 1.15
C SER A 149 10.58 6.94 2.39
N ILE A 150 10.90 5.95 3.25
CA ILE A 150 10.25 5.77 4.55
C ILE A 150 10.50 7.00 5.42
N LEU A 151 11.75 7.47 5.50
CA LEU A 151 12.11 8.65 6.27
C LEU A 151 11.37 9.90 5.77
N VAL A 152 11.36 10.14 4.46
CA VAL A 152 10.68 11.30 3.86
C VAL A 152 9.17 11.24 4.11
N MET A 153 8.53 10.09 3.89
CA MET A 153 7.08 9.97 4.07
C MET A 153 6.66 10.07 5.54
N LEU A 154 7.42 9.46 6.46
CA LEU A 154 7.19 9.62 7.90
C LEU A 154 7.46 11.05 8.37
N GLY A 155 8.48 11.73 7.81
CA GLY A 155 8.73 13.14 8.08
C GLY A 155 7.57 14.03 7.64
N LEU A 156 7.02 13.79 6.45
CA LEU A 156 5.83 14.49 5.97
C LEU A 156 4.62 14.20 6.87
N TYR A 157 4.38 12.94 7.24
CA TYR A 157 3.31 12.59 8.18
C TYR A 157 3.49 13.27 9.55
N ALA A 158 4.72 13.30 10.09
CA ALA A 158 5.02 13.99 11.34
C ALA A 158 4.74 15.50 11.25
N ILE A 159 5.00 16.14 10.11
CA ILE A 159 4.62 17.54 9.86
C ILE A 159 3.10 17.70 9.89
N LEU A 160 2.33 16.80 9.24
CA LEU A 160 0.85 16.87 9.26
C LEU A 160 0.29 16.71 10.67
N VAL A 161 0.88 15.83 11.48
CA VAL A 161 0.53 15.67 12.90
C VAL A 161 0.93 16.89 13.72
N TRP A 162 2.11 17.47 13.48
CA TRP A 162 2.58 18.68 14.16
C TRP A 162 1.70 19.91 13.86
N LEU A 163 1.16 19.99 12.65
CA LEU A 163 0.16 21.00 12.25
C LEU A 163 -1.25 20.74 12.83
N ASP A 164 -1.41 19.71 13.66
CA ASP A 164 -2.67 19.29 14.29
C ASP A 164 -3.82 19.11 13.28
N LEU A 165 -3.49 18.60 12.09
CA LEU A 165 -4.50 18.31 11.09
C LEU A 165 -5.39 17.16 11.56
N ARG A 166 -6.71 17.35 11.43
CA ARG A 166 -7.69 16.29 11.68
C ARG A 166 -7.31 15.02 10.93
N LEU A 167 -7.39 13.87 11.60
CA LEU A 167 -7.04 12.56 11.04
C LEU A 167 -7.71 12.30 9.69
N GLN A 168 -8.98 12.68 9.54
CA GLN A 168 -9.73 12.57 8.28
C GLN A 168 -9.03 13.33 7.14
N THR A 169 -8.57 14.56 7.39
CA THR A 169 -7.83 15.37 6.41
C THR A 169 -6.50 14.70 6.06
N THR A 170 -5.77 14.21 7.08
CA THR A 170 -4.48 13.54 6.90
C THR A 170 -4.62 12.28 6.03
N MET A 171 -5.62 11.44 6.29
CA MET A 171 -5.91 10.24 5.48
C MET A 171 -6.34 10.58 4.05
N LEU A 172 -7.19 11.60 3.89
CA LEU A 172 -7.64 12.05 2.58
C LEU A 172 -6.46 12.55 1.74
N LEU A 173 -5.63 13.43 2.30
CA LEU A 173 -4.44 13.96 1.63
C LEU A 173 -3.46 12.83 1.27
N PHE A 174 -3.22 11.91 2.20
CA PHE A 174 -2.34 10.77 1.96
C PHE A 174 -2.86 9.85 0.84
N GLY A 175 -4.13 9.47 0.89
CA GLY A 175 -4.75 8.60 -0.12
C GLY A 175 -4.78 9.25 -1.51
N VAL A 176 -5.14 10.53 -1.58
CA VAL A 176 -5.10 11.32 -2.83
C VAL A 176 -3.67 11.46 -3.34
N PHE A 177 -2.70 11.73 -2.47
CA PHE A 177 -1.29 11.80 -2.84
C PHE A 177 -0.81 10.49 -3.48
N VAL A 178 -1.09 9.35 -2.84
CA VAL A 178 -0.76 8.02 -3.39
C VAL A 178 -1.46 7.78 -4.73
N ALA A 179 -2.77 8.09 -4.83
CA ALA A 179 -3.53 7.88 -6.06
C ALA A 179 -3.00 8.75 -7.23
N VAL A 180 -2.74 10.03 -6.98
CA VAL A 180 -2.23 10.98 -7.98
C VAL A 180 -0.81 10.61 -8.41
N THR A 181 0.09 10.31 -7.46
CA THR A 181 1.46 9.90 -7.81
C THR A 181 1.48 8.61 -8.63
N MET A 182 0.66 7.62 -8.28
CA MET A 182 0.50 6.39 -9.06
C MET A 182 -0.11 6.65 -10.44
N LEU A 183 -1.06 7.57 -10.55
CA LEU A 183 -1.61 7.99 -11.85
C LEU A 183 -0.53 8.65 -12.72
N LEU A 184 0.27 9.56 -12.17
CA LEU A 184 1.37 10.21 -12.90
C LEU A 184 2.41 9.19 -13.37
N VAL A 185 2.74 8.20 -12.53
CA VAL A 185 3.61 7.08 -12.90
C VAL A 185 3.02 6.28 -14.05
N LEU A 186 1.73 5.94 -13.99
CA LEU A 186 1.03 5.19 -15.05
C LEU A 186 1.00 5.97 -16.37
N LEU A 187 0.68 7.28 -16.32
CA LEU A 187 0.68 8.15 -17.49
C LEU A 187 2.08 8.27 -18.10
N ARG A 188 3.11 8.46 -17.26
CA ARG A 188 4.51 8.49 -17.72
C ARG A 188 4.92 7.16 -18.34
N HIS A 189 4.52 6.04 -17.74
CA HIS A 189 4.79 4.71 -18.28
C HIS A 189 4.16 4.52 -19.67
N ARG A 190 2.87 4.86 -19.82
CA ARG A 190 2.16 4.80 -21.11
C ARG A 190 2.77 5.72 -22.16
N PHE A 191 3.19 6.92 -21.76
CA PHE A 191 3.88 7.85 -22.66
C PHE A 191 5.21 7.28 -23.14
N ASN A 192 6.02 6.73 -22.24
CA ASN A 192 7.31 6.15 -22.59
C ASN A 192 7.16 4.92 -23.52
N GLN A 193 6.16 4.06 -23.28
CA GLN A 193 5.86 2.92 -24.14
C GLN A 193 5.47 3.32 -25.57
N ARG A 194 4.81 4.46 -25.75
CA ARG A 194 4.44 4.98 -27.08
C ARG A 194 5.64 5.52 -27.88
N GLN A 195 6.70 5.94 -27.20
CA GLN A 195 7.89 6.51 -27.84
C GLN A 195 9.03 5.49 -28.00
N PHE A 196 9.17 4.53 -27.07
CA PHE A 196 10.17 3.47 -27.10
C PHE A 196 9.53 2.18 -26.58
N ASP A 197 9.60 1.10 -27.37
CA ASP A 197 9.17 -0.24 -26.96
C ASP A 197 10.16 -0.83 -25.95
N SER A 198 10.11 -0.30 -24.72
CA SER A 198 10.98 -0.70 -23.61
C SER A 198 10.68 -2.13 -23.13
N VAL A 199 9.58 -2.73 -23.60
CA VAL A 199 9.20 -4.13 -23.31
C VAL A 199 10.00 -5.09 -24.18
N ALA A 200 10.42 -4.67 -25.38
CA ALA A 200 11.33 -5.44 -26.24
C ALA A 200 12.71 -5.72 -25.60
N LEU A 201 13.15 -4.88 -24.65
CA LEU A 201 14.39 -5.08 -23.87
C LEU A 201 14.27 -6.11 -22.75
N ILE A 202 13.07 -6.65 -22.49
CA ILE A 202 12.82 -7.70 -21.48
C ILE A 202 12.88 -9.11 -22.14
N GLY A 203 13.53 -9.22 -23.31
CA GLY A 203 13.68 -10.44 -24.10
C GLY A 203 14.98 -11.22 -23.84
N GLU A 204 14.78 -12.42 -23.27
CA GLU A 204 15.50 -13.71 -23.47
C GLU A 204 17.01 -13.83 -23.20
N VAL A 205 17.34 -14.42 -22.05
CA VAL A 205 18.38 -15.46 -22.02
C VAL A 205 17.66 -16.79 -21.87
N SER A 206 17.46 -17.48 -22.98
CA SER A 206 17.15 -18.92 -22.96
C SER A 206 18.38 -19.63 -22.41
N HIS A 207 18.22 -20.37 -21.32
CA HIS A 207 19.14 -21.42 -20.91
C HIS A 207 18.42 -22.76 -21.01
#